data_AF-A0A1F2T4X1-F1
#
_entry.id   AF-A0A1F2T4X1-F1
#
_cell.length_a   1.000
_cell.length_b   1.000
_cell.length_c   1.000
_cell.angle_alpha   90.00
_cell.angle_beta   90.00
_cell.angle_gamma   90.00
#
_symmetry.space_group_name_H-M   'P 1'
#
loop_
_entity.id
_entity.type
_entity.pdbx_description
1 polymer ?
#
loop_
_entity_poly.entity_id
_entity_poly.type
_entity_poly.pdbx_seq_one_letter_code
_entity_poly.pdbx_strand_id
1 'polypeptide(L)'
;MLVAGSGCAKARAATTVPDGPPLLMPQPPERVLGPVDEPAIASAPEPEPAPAAPPPRPVARPAEPRPQPPAQPQPVQPPPAATVDGRDLRAPPATAPTERSVRDLLARAARDVARVNYQQLSADGRAQYDQSKRFAAQAEAALKERNLIFAATLADKAATLAAELLR
;
A
#
# COMPACT_ATOMS: atom_id res chain seq x y z
N MET A 1 -48.60 -43.41 -27.52
CA MET A 1 -47.70 -42.30 -27.85
C MET A 1 -46.59 -42.27 -26.82
N LEU A 2 -45.37 -42.66 -27.19
CA LEU A 2 -44.20 -42.68 -26.31
C LEU A 2 -43.24 -41.59 -26.84
N VAL A 3 -42.98 -40.55 -26.05
CA VAL A 3 -42.06 -39.45 -26.40
C VAL A 3 -40.66 -39.85 -25.96
N ALA A 4 -39.79 -40.18 -26.91
CA ALA A 4 -38.37 -40.43 -26.68
C ALA A 4 -37.62 -39.09 -26.65
N GLY A 5 -37.08 -38.72 -25.49
CA GLY A 5 -36.22 -37.55 -25.33
C GLY A 5 -34.79 -37.83 -25.81
N SER A 6 -34.32 -37.07 -26.80
CA SER A 6 -32.90 -37.02 -27.20
C SER A 6 -32.08 -36.26 -26.16
N GLY A 7 -31.33 -36.98 -25.33
CA GLY A 7 -30.29 -36.42 -24.47
C GLY A 7 -28.96 -36.29 -25.21
N CYS A 8 -28.37 -35.09 -25.20
CA CYS A 8 -27.05 -34.81 -25.77
C CYS A 8 -25.94 -35.61 -25.05
N ALA A 9 -25.23 -36.46 -25.78
CA ALA A 9 -24.01 -37.12 -25.31
C ALA A 9 -22.90 -36.07 -25.11
N LYS A 10 -22.40 -35.95 -23.88
CA LYS A 10 -21.30 -35.05 -23.53
C LYS A 10 -20.00 -35.84 -23.65
N ALA A 11 -19.23 -35.60 -24.72
CA ALA A 11 -17.90 -36.17 -24.86
C ALA A 11 -16.97 -35.57 -23.79
N ARG A 12 -16.45 -36.41 -22.88
CA ARG A 12 -15.32 -36.04 -22.02
C ARG A 12 -14.04 -36.32 -22.80
N ALA A 13 -13.26 -35.28 -23.06
CA ALA A 13 -11.87 -35.45 -23.48
C ALA A 13 -11.08 -36.05 -22.31
N ALA A 14 -10.41 -37.18 -22.56
CA ALA A 14 -9.42 -37.70 -21.63
C ALA A 14 -8.21 -36.77 -21.69
N THR A 15 -7.97 -36.01 -20.62
CA THR A 15 -6.70 -35.32 -20.41
C THR A 15 -5.65 -36.38 -20.10
N THR A 16 -5.06 -36.95 -21.16
CA THR A 16 -3.82 -37.71 -21.03
C THR A 16 -2.72 -36.69 -20.78
N VAL A 17 -2.35 -36.49 -19.52
CA VAL A 17 -1.07 -35.87 -19.18
C VAL A 17 0.00 -36.85 -19.63
N PRO A 18 0.87 -36.51 -20.60
CA PRO A 18 2.00 -37.36 -20.92
C PRO A 18 2.90 -37.43 -19.69
N ASP A 19 3.05 -38.63 -19.13
CA ASP A 19 3.99 -38.95 -18.06
C ASP A 19 5.40 -38.92 -18.65
N GLY A 20 5.92 -37.70 -18.83
CA GLY A 20 7.33 -37.47 -19.15
C GLY A 20 8.16 -37.69 -17.88
N PRO A 21 9.40 -38.20 -17.99
CA PRO A 21 10.27 -38.38 -16.83
C PRO A 21 10.37 -37.06 -16.06
N PRO A 22 10.25 -37.08 -14.72
CA PRO A 22 10.23 -35.86 -13.93
C PRO A 22 11.50 -35.07 -14.22
N LEU A 23 11.35 -33.80 -14.57
CA LEU A 23 12.47 -32.89 -14.73
C LEU A 23 13.23 -32.88 -13.39
N LEU A 24 14.47 -33.37 -13.41
CA LEU A 24 15.34 -33.42 -12.24
C LEU A 24 15.66 -31.98 -11.83
N MET A 25 14.81 -31.40 -11.00
CA MET A 25 15.01 -30.04 -10.51
C MET A 25 16.22 -30.05 -9.58
N PRO A 26 17.27 -29.26 -9.86
CA PRO A 26 18.38 -29.12 -8.91
C PRO A 26 17.83 -28.54 -7.61
N GLN A 27 18.20 -29.16 -6.50
CA GLN A 27 17.79 -28.68 -5.18
C GLN A 27 18.33 -27.25 -4.99
N PRO A 28 17.50 -26.30 -4.49
CA PRO A 28 17.97 -24.95 -4.23
C PRO A 28 19.15 -25.00 -3.25
N PRO A 29 20.19 -24.17 -3.46
CA PRO A 29 21.35 -24.15 -2.57
C PRO A 29 20.92 -23.74 -1.16
N GLU A 30 21.54 -24.36 -0.15
CA GLU A 30 21.25 -24.05 1.24
C GLU A 30 21.65 -22.61 1.57
N ARG A 31 20.74 -21.88 2.22
CA ARG A 31 21.01 -20.53 2.72
C ARG A 31 21.85 -20.65 3.98
N VAL A 32 23.16 -20.46 3.84
CA VAL A 32 24.06 -20.30 4.99
C VAL A 32 23.76 -18.96 5.66
N LEU A 33 23.02 -18.99 6.78
CA LEU A 33 22.90 -17.85 7.67
C LEU A 33 24.23 -17.72 8.42
N GLY A 34 24.97 -16.64 8.17
CA GLY A 34 26.18 -16.32 8.94
C GLY A 34 25.83 -16.11 10.43
N PRO A 35 26.77 -16.37 11.36
CA PRO A 35 26.53 -16.14 12.77
C PRO A 35 26.18 -14.67 13.00
N VAL A 36 25.06 -14.44 13.71
CA VAL A 36 24.67 -13.13 14.21
C VAL A 36 25.69 -12.74 15.28
N ASP A 37 26.45 -11.67 15.03
CA ASP A 37 27.26 -11.02 16.04
C ASP A 37 26.31 -10.36 17.04
N GLU A 38 26.15 -10.99 18.20
CA GLU A 38 25.40 -10.46 19.32
C GLU A 38 26.33 -9.47 20.05
N PRO A 39 26.08 -8.15 20.03
CA PRO A 39 26.97 -7.22 20.72
C PRO A 39 26.90 -7.48 22.21
N ALA A 40 28.04 -7.87 22.78
CA ALA A 40 28.23 -8.00 24.22
C ALA A 40 27.84 -6.69 24.92
N ILE A 41 26.84 -6.77 25.80
CA ILE A 41 26.53 -5.74 26.79
C ILE A 41 27.76 -5.53 27.67
N ALA A 42 28.52 -4.49 27.39
CA ALA A 42 29.57 -4.02 28.28
C ALA A 42 28.92 -3.47 29.56
N SER A 43 29.20 -4.09 30.70
CA SER A 43 28.86 -3.57 32.01
C SER A 43 29.42 -2.15 32.18
N ALA A 44 28.55 -1.21 32.53
CA ALA A 44 28.91 0.17 32.83
C ALA A 44 29.82 0.23 34.06
N PRO A 45 30.90 1.04 34.06
CA PRO A 45 31.69 1.30 35.26
C PRO A 45 30.95 2.23 36.23
N GLU A 46 31.13 1.97 37.53
CA GLU A 46 30.61 2.72 38.67
C GLU A 46 31.18 4.15 38.71
N PRO A 47 30.37 5.20 38.95
CA PRO A 47 30.84 6.59 38.87
C PRO A 47 31.55 7.07 40.14
N GLU A 48 32.76 7.60 40.00
CA GLU A 48 33.44 8.40 41.03
C GLU A 48 32.81 9.81 41.16
N PRO A 49 32.82 10.43 42.36
CA PRO A 49 32.17 11.73 42.57
C PRO A 49 32.96 12.89 41.95
N ALA A 50 32.32 13.61 41.02
CA ALA A 50 32.85 14.83 40.42
C ALA A 50 32.60 16.09 41.29
N PRO A 51 33.49 17.10 41.26
CA PRO A 51 33.33 18.34 41.99
C PRO A 51 32.16 19.21 41.50
N ALA A 52 31.55 19.96 42.42
CA ALA A 52 30.35 20.75 42.21
C ALA A 52 30.50 21.80 41.10
N ALA A 53 29.64 21.70 40.08
CA ALA A 53 29.53 22.65 38.98
C ALA A 53 28.62 23.85 39.32
N PRO A 54 28.86 25.03 38.71
CA PRO A 54 28.10 26.27 38.95
C PRO A 54 26.62 26.18 38.49
N PRO A 55 25.74 27.10 38.94
CA PRO A 55 24.31 26.99 38.73
C PRO A 55 23.91 26.99 37.25
N PRO A 56 22.82 26.28 36.90
CA PRO A 56 22.42 26.09 35.51
C PRO A 56 21.93 27.38 34.88
N ARG A 57 22.41 27.65 33.65
CA ARG A 57 21.81 28.65 32.76
C ARG A 57 20.42 28.16 32.29
N PRO A 58 19.46 29.05 32.02
CA PRO A 58 18.15 28.65 31.50
C PRO A 58 18.31 27.88 30.20
N VAL A 59 17.78 26.66 30.16
CA VAL A 59 17.76 25.82 28.97
C VAL A 59 16.82 26.48 27.96
N ALA A 60 17.34 26.85 26.79
CA ALA A 60 16.47 27.14 25.66
C ALA A 60 15.63 25.88 25.39
N ARG A 61 14.31 26.05 25.35
CA ARG A 61 13.35 24.98 25.04
C ARG A 61 13.87 24.13 23.87
N PRO A 62 13.86 22.79 23.96
CA PRO A 62 14.07 21.93 22.81
C PRO A 62 13.14 22.41 21.69
N ALA A 63 13.71 22.70 20.53
CA ALA A 63 12.90 22.96 19.35
C ALA A 63 11.99 21.74 19.16
N GLU A 64 10.67 21.98 19.07
CA GLU A 64 9.74 20.97 18.58
C GLU A 64 10.32 20.38 17.29
N PRO A 65 10.28 19.04 17.12
CA PRO A 65 10.64 18.43 15.85
C PRO A 65 9.80 19.09 14.78
N ARG A 66 10.45 19.83 13.88
CA ARG A 66 9.79 20.32 12.66
C ARG A 66 9.13 19.10 12.01
N PRO A 67 7.85 19.20 11.57
CA PRO A 67 7.25 18.16 10.77
C PRO A 67 8.18 17.90 9.59
N GLN A 68 8.76 16.70 9.52
CA GLN A 68 9.46 16.29 8.30
C GLN A 68 8.42 16.34 7.19
N PRO A 69 8.69 17.04 6.06
CA PRO A 69 7.85 16.94 4.89
C PRO A 69 7.67 15.46 4.56
N PRO A 70 6.45 14.98 4.24
CA PRO A 70 6.30 13.63 3.75
C PRO A 70 7.28 13.43 2.59
N ALA A 71 8.03 12.34 2.63
CA ALA A 71 8.98 11.97 1.59
C ALA A 71 8.30 12.18 0.24
N GLN A 72 8.89 13.05 -0.59
CA GLN A 72 8.42 13.26 -1.94
C GLN A 72 8.37 11.90 -2.63
N PRO A 73 7.29 11.55 -3.34
CA PRO A 73 7.25 10.34 -4.14
C PRO A 73 8.44 10.37 -5.08
N GLN A 74 9.32 9.36 -5.01
CA GLN A 74 10.35 9.19 -6.01
C GLN A 74 9.66 9.03 -7.37
N PRO A 75 10.12 9.71 -8.43
CA PRO A 75 9.54 9.55 -9.76
C PRO A 75 9.69 8.08 -10.20
N VAL A 76 8.58 7.33 -10.15
CA VAL A 76 8.49 6.06 -10.87
C VAL A 76 8.55 6.42 -12.35
N GLN A 77 9.60 5.95 -13.02
CA GLN A 77 9.79 6.18 -14.45
C GLN A 77 8.53 5.74 -15.20
N PRO A 78 7.96 6.58 -16.07
CA PRO A 78 6.79 6.20 -16.85
C PRO A 78 7.17 5.04 -17.79
N PRO A 79 6.28 4.05 -18.01
CA PRO A 79 6.46 3.08 -19.09
C PRO A 79 6.50 3.83 -20.43
N PRO A 80 7.24 3.33 -21.43
CA PRO A 80 7.44 4.03 -22.70
C PRO A 80 6.09 4.30 -23.38
N ALA A 81 5.88 5.56 -23.75
CA ALA A 81 4.72 5.99 -24.53
C ALA A 81 4.78 5.31 -25.90
N ALA A 82 3.84 4.41 -26.17
CA ALA A 82 3.63 3.87 -27.50
C ALA A 82 3.04 4.98 -28.38
N THR A 83 3.81 5.45 -29.35
CA THR A 83 3.35 6.30 -30.44
C THR A 83 2.33 5.51 -31.26
N VAL A 84 1.09 5.99 -31.36
CA VAL A 84 0.13 5.48 -32.36
C VAL A 84 -0.42 6.68 -33.11
N ASP A 85 0.20 6.93 -34.26
CA ASP A 85 -0.37 7.72 -35.34
C ASP A 85 -1.56 6.99 -35.96
N GLY A 86 -2.56 7.76 -36.40
CA GLY A 86 -3.68 7.28 -37.20
C GLY A 86 -5.02 7.30 -36.48
N ARG A 87 -5.92 8.19 -36.91
CA ARG A 87 -7.34 8.16 -36.55
C ARG A 87 -7.91 6.79 -36.93
N ASP A 88 -8.52 6.07 -36.00
CA ASP A 88 -9.78 5.32 -36.18
C ASP A 88 -10.18 4.62 -34.87
N LEU A 89 -11.49 4.65 -34.57
CA LEU A 89 -12.19 4.02 -33.44
C LEU A 89 -11.61 4.29 -32.03
N ARG A 90 -12.24 5.22 -31.31
CA ARG A 90 -11.93 5.53 -29.91
C ARG A 90 -12.39 4.41 -28.98
N ALA A 91 -11.65 3.30 -28.95
CA ALA A 91 -11.72 2.37 -27.84
C ALA A 91 -11.39 3.15 -26.55
N PRO A 92 -12.16 2.97 -25.46
CA PRO A 92 -11.79 3.58 -24.18
C PRO A 92 -10.38 3.09 -23.83
N PRO A 93 -9.50 3.96 -23.30
CA PRO A 93 -8.19 3.52 -22.88
C PRO A 93 -8.38 2.38 -21.87
N ALA A 94 -7.58 1.32 -21.98
CA ALA A 94 -7.67 0.13 -21.12
C ALA A 94 -7.59 0.45 -19.61
N THR A 95 -7.18 1.66 -19.27
CA THR A 95 -7.06 2.22 -17.92
C THR A 95 -8.34 2.89 -17.38
N ALA A 96 -9.35 3.11 -18.22
CA ALA A 96 -10.65 3.67 -17.82
C ALA A 96 -11.36 2.92 -16.66
N PRO A 97 -11.41 1.58 -16.62
CA PRO A 97 -12.04 0.87 -15.50
C PRO A 97 -11.28 1.06 -14.18
N THR A 98 -9.94 1.05 -14.22
CA THR A 98 -9.11 1.29 -13.03
C THR A 98 -9.32 2.70 -12.49
N GLU A 99 -9.26 3.72 -13.34
CA GLU A 99 -9.48 5.11 -12.93
C GLU A 99 -10.87 5.30 -12.28
N ARG A 100 -11.90 4.64 -12.83
CA ARG A 100 -13.24 4.66 -12.25
C ARG A 100 -13.28 4.02 -10.86
N SER A 101 -12.69 2.84 -10.71
CA SER A 101 -12.58 2.16 -9.43
C SER A 101 -11.86 3.00 -8.37
N VAL A 102 -10.78 3.68 -8.74
CA VAL A 102 -10.07 4.60 -7.82
C VAL A 102 -10.98 5.74 -7.38
N ARG A 103 -11.73 6.36 -8.31
CA ARG A 103 -12.69 7.42 -7.95
C ARG A 103 -13.79 6.91 -7.02
N ASP A 104 -14.29 5.70 -7.24
CA ASP A 104 -15.31 5.10 -6.40
C ASP A 104 -14.80 4.86 -4.97
N LEU A 105 -13.56 4.40 -4.82
CA LEU A 105 -12.88 4.26 -3.51
C LEU A 105 -12.73 5.61 -2.81
N LEU A 106 -12.30 6.65 -3.54
CA LEU A 106 -12.16 8.00 -2.97
C LEU A 106 -13.51 8.58 -2.54
N ALA A 107 -14.55 8.41 -3.36
CA ALA A 107 -15.89 8.86 -3.03
C ALA A 107 -16.42 8.13 -1.79
N ARG A 108 -16.13 6.83 -1.64
CA ARG A 108 -16.48 6.07 -0.44
C ARG A 108 -15.73 6.58 0.79
N ALA A 109 -14.41 6.69 0.73
CA ALA A 109 -13.61 7.21 1.84
C ALA A 109 -14.06 8.61 2.27
N ALA A 110 -14.34 9.50 1.31
CA ALA A 110 -14.85 10.85 1.60
C ALA A 110 -16.19 10.82 2.34
N ARG A 111 -17.12 9.95 1.94
CA ARG A 111 -18.41 9.78 2.62
C ARG A 111 -18.23 9.22 4.03
N ASP A 112 -17.35 8.24 4.19
CA ASP A 112 -17.12 7.59 5.49
C ASP A 112 -16.51 8.59 6.48
N VAL A 113 -15.46 9.30 6.08
CA VAL A 113 -14.84 10.38 6.87
C VAL A 113 -15.82 11.53 7.16
N ALA A 114 -16.72 11.87 6.23
CA ALA A 114 -17.73 12.91 6.46
C ALA A 114 -18.78 12.55 7.53
N ARG A 115 -19.01 11.26 7.77
CA ARG A 115 -19.95 10.78 8.80
C ARG A 115 -19.35 10.72 10.19
N VAL A 116 -18.02 10.73 10.29
CA VAL A 116 -17.29 10.62 11.56
C VAL A 116 -17.28 11.98 12.27
N ASN A 117 -17.64 11.99 13.55
CA ASN A 117 -17.56 13.19 14.38
C ASN A 117 -16.14 13.35 14.96
N TYR A 118 -15.35 14.24 14.36
CA TYR A 118 -13.95 14.49 14.75
C TYR A 118 -13.77 14.85 16.23
N GLN A 119 -14.73 15.55 16.83
CA GLN A 119 -14.63 15.98 18.24
C GLN A 119 -14.85 14.84 19.23
N GLN A 120 -15.52 13.77 18.80
CA GLN A 120 -15.83 12.60 19.63
C GLN A 120 -14.79 11.48 19.46
N LEU A 121 -13.84 11.64 18.54
CA LEU A 121 -12.77 10.67 18.31
C LEU A 121 -11.69 10.74 19.40
N SER A 122 -11.11 9.58 19.72
CA SER A 122 -9.89 9.49 20.52
C SER A 122 -8.71 10.20 19.83
N ALA A 123 -7.59 10.39 20.54
CA ALA A 123 -6.38 10.96 19.94
C ALA A 123 -5.90 10.15 18.73
N ASP A 124 -5.94 8.82 18.83
CA ASP A 124 -5.58 7.91 17.74
C ASP A 124 -6.59 7.97 16.57
N GLY A 125 -7.89 7.97 16.86
CA GLY A 125 -8.92 8.10 15.82
C GLY A 125 -8.84 9.41 15.05
N ARG A 126 -8.46 10.51 15.70
CA ARG A 126 -8.18 11.79 15.01
C ARG A 126 -6.97 11.69 14.08
N ALA A 127 -5.90 11.02 14.50
CA ALA A 127 -4.73 10.80 13.65
C ALA A 127 -5.09 9.95 12.41
N GLN A 128 -5.88 8.88 12.58
CA GLN A 128 -6.38 8.06 11.48
C GLN A 128 -7.28 8.85 10.52
N TYR A 129 -8.17 9.70 11.04
CA TYR A 129 -9.00 10.61 10.25
C TYR A 129 -8.15 11.53 9.37
N ASP A 130 -7.16 12.18 9.97
CA ASP A 130 -6.27 13.11 9.27
C ASP A 130 -5.40 12.37 8.23
N GLN A 131 -4.97 11.15 8.55
CA GLN A 131 -4.21 10.29 7.63
C GLN A 131 -5.06 9.82 6.45
N SER A 132 -6.31 9.40 6.68
CA SER A 132 -7.25 9.02 5.62
C SER A 132 -7.45 10.18 4.64
N LYS A 133 -7.67 11.41 5.14
CA LYS A 133 -7.78 12.61 4.30
C LYS A 133 -6.52 12.88 3.48
N ARG A 134 -5.34 12.74 4.08
CA ARG A 134 -4.06 12.96 3.37
C ARG A 134 -3.85 11.94 2.25
N PHE A 135 -4.19 10.68 2.48
CA PHE A 135 -4.10 9.65 1.44
C PHE A 135 -5.11 9.89 0.31
N ALA A 136 -6.33 10.30 0.61
CA ALA A 136 -7.30 10.68 -0.40
C ALA A 136 -6.78 11.83 -1.29
N ALA A 137 -6.22 12.87 -0.69
CA ALA A 137 -5.64 14.00 -1.44
C ALA A 137 -4.44 13.57 -2.31
N GLN A 138 -3.57 12.69 -1.80
CA GLN A 138 -2.44 12.15 -2.58
C GLN A 138 -2.90 11.26 -3.74
N ALA A 139 -3.94 10.45 -3.53
CA ALA A 139 -4.52 9.63 -4.60
C ALA A 139 -5.11 10.51 -5.71
N GLU A 140 -5.77 11.62 -5.37
CA GLU A 140 -6.25 12.59 -6.36
C GLU A 140 -5.11 13.27 -7.14
N ALA A 141 -3.99 13.59 -6.48
CA ALA A 141 -2.80 14.08 -7.15
C ALA A 141 -2.22 13.04 -8.12
N ALA A 142 -2.09 11.79 -7.67
CA ALA A 142 -1.62 10.67 -8.49
C ALA A 142 -2.53 10.41 -9.71
N LEU A 143 -3.86 10.59 -9.57
CA LEU A 143 -4.78 10.54 -10.70
C LEU A 143 -4.51 11.62 -11.75
N LYS A 144 -4.20 12.85 -11.32
CA LYS A 144 -3.83 13.97 -12.21
C LYS A 144 -2.52 13.68 -12.95
N GLU A 145 -1.58 13.03 -12.26
CA GLU A 145 -0.29 12.59 -12.80
C GLU A 145 -0.39 11.30 -13.65
N ARG A 146 -1.60 10.74 -13.84
CA ARG A 146 -1.84 9.47 -14.54
C ARG A 146 -1.14 8.25 -13.91
N ASN A 147 -0.75 8.35 -12.64
CA ASN A 147 -0.20 7.23 -11.88
C ASN A 147 -1.32 6.43 -11.20
N LEU A 148 -1.98 5.56 -11.97
CA LEU A 148 -3.17 4.84 -11.51
C LEU A 148 -2.88 3.76 -10.48
N ILE A 149 -1.71 3.11 -10.54
CA ILE A 149 -1.34 2.07 -9.56
C ILE A 149 -1.13 2.69 -8.18
N PHE A 150 -0.38 3.80 -8.12
CA PHE A 150 -0.20 4.52 -6.86
C PHE A 150 -1.52 5.08 -6.35
N ALA A 151 -2.33 5.69 -7.22
CA ALA A 151 -3.64 6.22 -6.85
C ALA A 151 -4.57 5.13 -6.27
N ALA A 152 -4.58 3.93 -6.87
CA ALA A 152 -5.36 2.81 -6.36
C ALA A 152 -4.93 2.37 -4.96
N THR A 153 -3.62 2.21 -4.74
CA THR A 153 -3.11 1.81 -3.41
C THR A 153 -3.40 2.86 -2.34
N LEU A 154 -3.30 4.16 -2.66
CA LEU A 154 -3.60 5.23 -1.73
C LEU A 154 -5.10 5.35 -1.44
N ALA A 155 -5.94 5.19 -2.46
CA ALA A 155 -7.39 5.22 -2.30
C ALA A 155 -7.90 4.06 -1.44
N ASP A 156 -7.33 2.86 -1.60
CA ASP A 156 -7.66 1.69 -0.77
C ASP A 156 -7.28 1.91 0.70
N LYS A 157 -6.07 2.46 0.96
CA LYS A 157 -5.64 2.84 2.32
C LYS A 157 -6.55 3.89 2.94
N ALA A 158 -6.90 4.92 2.17
CA ALA A 158 -7.81 5.96 2.63
C ALA A 158 -9.18 5.39 3.01
N ALA A 159 -9.73 4.51 2.18
CA ALA A 159 -11.01 3.85 2.42
C ALA A 159 -10.96 2.90 3.62
N THR A 160 -9.86 2.17 3.80
CA THR A 160 -9.68 1.26 4.95
C THR A 160 -9.64 2.04 6.26
N LEU A 161 -8.80 3.07 6.36
CA LEU A 161 -8.75 3.93 7.55
C LEU A 161 -10.09 4.62 7.81
N ALA A 162 -10.78 5.08 6.76
CA ALA A 162 -12.09 5.70 6.90
C ALA A 162 -13.15 4.73 7.43
N ALA A 163 -13.11 3.46 6.99
CA ALA A 163 -14.03 2.42 7.44
C ALA A 163 -13.77 2.00 8.89
N GLU A 164 -12.51 1.98 9.34
CA GLU A 164 -12.15 1.69 10.73
C GLU A 164 -12.73 2.70 11.71
N LEU A 165 -12.81 3.97 11.32
CA LEU A 165 -13.39 5.04 12.15
C LEU A 165 -14.90 4.93 12.38
N LEU A 166 -15.59 4.09 11.61
CA LEU A 166 -17.03 3.87 11.69
C LEU A 166 -17.41 2.63 12.50
N ARG A 167 -16.41 1.90 13.02
CA ARG A 167 -16.59 0.63 13.72
C ARG A 167 -16.81 0.82 15.20
#